data_AF-A0A2V6F5T4-F1
#
_entry.id   AF-A0A2V6F5T4-F1
#
_cell.length_a   1.000
_cell.length_b   1.000
_cell.length_c   1.000
_cell.angle_alpha   90.00
_cell.angle_beta   90.00
_cell.angle_gamma   90.00
#
_symmetry.space_group_name_H-M   'P 1'
#
loop_
_entity.id
_entity.type
_entity.pdbx_description
1 polymer ?
#
loop_
_entity_poly.entity_id
_entity_poly.type
_entity_poly.pdbx_seq_one_letter_code
_entity_poly.pdbx_strand_id
1 'polypeptide(L)'
;NNPEAAKAADEGAKLAEKLAADLAAESRKAADAFAAAIKAAEAAAAQLKVAAEKFAAAKTAAEKTQSNAEPPDADLIAARDAAEKEAEAAVEKDKMAGEARITAEKGAAEASAKAKDAETKKAAAADRAKAANEKAKPTDVTITAYSAPITFQVKPEEKK
;
A
#
# COMPACT_ATOMS: atom_id res chain seq x y z
N ASN A 1 -1.72 39.47 7.52
CA ASN A 1 -1.14 39.06 6.23
C ASN A 1 0.18 38.31 6.52
N ASN A 2 0.30 37.03 6.18
CA ASN A 2 1.51 36.21 6.41
C ASN A 2 1.82 35.32 5.18
N PRO A 3 2.60 35.81 4.20
CA PRO A 3 2.91 35.08 2.97
C PRO A 3 3.87 33.90 3.16
N GLU A 4 4.74 33.94 4.18
CA GLU A 4 5.64 32.81 4.47
C GLU A 4 4.88 31.58 4.94
N ALA A 5 3.84 31.78 5.76
CA ALA A 5 2.95 30.69 6.18
C ALA A 5 2.18 30.08 5.00
N ALA A 6 1.77 30.90 4.02
CA ALA A 6 1.13 30.40 2.80
C ALA A 6 2.10 29.53 1.96
N LYS A 7 3.33 30.02 1.77
CA LYS A 7 4.37 29.26 1.04
C LYS A 7 4.70 27.93 1.71
N ALA A 8 4.87 27.92 3.03
CA ALA A 8 5.14 26.69 3.78
C ALA A 8 3.96 25.69 3.69
N ALA A 9 2.72 26.19 3.70
CA ALA A 9 1.53 25.35 3.55
C ALA A 9 1.42 24.75 2.13
N ASP A 10 1.75 25.52 1.08
CA ASP A 10 1.81 25.02 -0.31
C ASP A 10 2.89 23.96 -0.50
N GLU A 11 4.09 24.16 0.07
CA GLU A 11 5.16 23.16 0.05
C GLU A 11 4.72 21.88 0.79
N GLY A 12 4.08 22.03 1.95
CA GLY A 12 3.49 20.92 2.69
C GLY A 12 2.42 20.16 1.89
N ALA A 13 1.55 20.87 1.17
CA ALA A 13 0.54 20.25 0.31
C ALA A 13 1.16 19.46 -0.85
N LYS A 14 2.22 20.00 -1.48
CA LYS A 14 2.97 19.31 -2.55
C LYS A 14 3.66 18.04 -2.05
N LEU A 15 4.30 18.10 -0.87
CA LEU A 15 4.92 16.93 -0.26
C LEU A 15 3.88 15.86 0.12
N ALA A 16 2.74 16.27 0.67
CA ALA A 16 1.64 15.37 0.98
C ALA A 16 1.04 14.72 -0.28
N GLU A 17 0.94 15.48 -1.37
CA GLU A 17 0.51 14.96 -2.67
C GLU A 17 1.47 13.90 -3.22
N LYS A 18 2.78 14.20 -3.19
CA LYS A 18 3.79 13.23 -3.63
C LYS A 18 3.75 11.96 -2.80
N LEU A 19 3.69 12.09 -1.47
CA LEU A 19 3.60 10.95 -0.57
C LEU A 19 2.35 10.10 -0.82
N ALA A 20 1.20 10.72 -1.05
CA ALA A 20 -0.03 10.01 -1.38
C ALA A 20 0.08 9.25 -2.71
N ALA A 21 0.72 9.85 -3.72
CA ALA A 21 0.96 9.18 -5.00
C ALA A 21 1.91 7.97 -4.85
N ASP A 22 3.01 8.14 -4.12
CA ASP A 22 4.00 7.08 -3.87
C ASP A 22 3.37 5.90 -3.11
N LEU A 23 2.60 6.18 -2.06
CA LEU A 23 1.92 5.14 -1.27
C LEU A 23 0.75 4.48 -2.03
N ALA A 24 0.05 5.20 -2.90
CA ALA A 24 -0.95 4.60 -3.79
C ALA A 24 -0.30 3.65 -4.80
N ALA A 25 0.86 4.00 -5.35
CA ALA A 25 1.62 3.12 -6.23
C ALA A 25 2.09 1.86 -5.50
N GLU A 26 2.60 2.02 -4.26
CA GLU A 26 3.01 0.89 -3.43
C GLU A 26 1.82 -0.02 -3.07
N SER A 27 0.66 0.55 -2.74
CA SER A 27 -0.56 -0.23 -2.49
C SER A 27 -0.97 -1.06 -3.70
N ARG A 28 -0.80 -0.57 -4.93
CA ARG A 28 -1.09 -1.34 -6.14
C ARG A 28 -0.11 -2.49 -6.31
N LYS A 29 1.18 -2.24 -6.16
CA LYS A 29 2.22 -3.29 -6.21
C LYS A 29 1.97 -4.38 -5.17
N ALA A 30 1.59 -4.00 -3.95
CA ALA A 30 1.28 -4.96 -2.89
C ALA A 30 0.02 -5.80 -3.23
N ALA A 31 -1.01 -5.19 -3.85
CA ALA A 31 -2.17 -5.91 -4.32
C ALA A 31 -1.83 -6.91 -5.46
N ASP A 32 -0.98 -6.50 -6.40
CA ASP A 32 -0.50 -7.37 -7.48
C ASP A 32 0.34 -8.54 -6.94
N ALA A 33 1.21 -8.27 -5.95
CA ALA A 33 1.98 -9.30 -5.27
C ALA A 33 1.09 -10.30 -4.50
N PHE A 34 0.02 -9.81 -3.86
CA PHE A 34 -0.97 -10.68 -3.23
C PHE A 34 -1.70 -11.55 -4.25
N ALA A 35 -2.13 -10.98 -5.38
CA ALA A 35 -2.75 -11.75 -6.46
C ALA A 35 -1.81 -12.83 -7.03
N ALA A 36 -0.51 -12.52 -7.17
CA ALA A 36 0.50 -13.49 -7.57
C ALA A 36 0.67 -14.62 -6.53
N ALA A 37 0.69 -14.27 -5.24
CA ALA A 37 0.79 -15.25 -4.16
C ALA A 37 -0.44 -16.17 -4.06
N ILE A 38 -1.65 -15.67 -4.36
CA ILE A 38 -2.85 -16.51 -4.49
C ILE A 38 -2.66 -17.55 -5.59
N LYS A 39 -2.25 -17.14 -6.80
CA LYS A 39 -2.02 -18.06 -7.92
C LYS A 39 -0.93 -19.09 -7.61
N ALA A 40 0.14 -18.68 -6.92
CA ALA A 40 1.20 -19.58 -6.51
C ALA A 40 0.70 -20.63 -5.49
N ALA A 41 -0.14 -20.24 -4.54
CA ALA A 41 -0.77 -21.16 -3.59
C ALA A 41 -1.72 -22.14 -4.30
N GLU A 42 -2.54 -21.67 -5.25
CA GLU A 42 -3.41 -22.55 -6.05
C GLU A 42 -2.61 -23.56 -6.87
N ALA A 43 -1.51 -23.12 -7.49
CA ALA A 43 -0.62 -23.99 -8.25
C ALA A 43 0.08 -25.04 -7.35
N ALA A 44 0.50 -24.64 -6.15
CA ALA A 44 1.11 -25.56 -5.18
C ALA A 44 0.10 -26.59 -4.68
N ALA A 45 -1.13 -26.19 -4.38
CA ALA A 45 -2.22 -27.08 -3.98
C ALA A 45 -2.56 -28.10 -5.08
N ALA A 46 -2.56 -27.67 -6.35
CA ALA A 46 -2.75 -28.57 -7.49
C ALA A 46 -1.62 -29.60 -7.62
N GLN A 47 -0.36 -29.17 -7.42
CA GLN A 47 0.80 -30.06 -7.43
C GLN A 47 0.76 -31.07 -6.27
N LEU A 48 0.37 -30.63 -5.08
CA LEU A 48 0.16 -31.50 -3.93
C LEU A 48 -0.88 -32.58 -4.22
N LYS A 49 -2.02 -32.19 -4.81
CA LYS A 49 -3.06 -33.16 -5.18
C LYS A 49 -2.53 -34.23 -6.13
N VAL A 50 -1.82 -33.82 -7.19
CA VAL A 50 -1.23 -34.75 -8.16
C VAL A 50 -0.19 -35.67 -7.51
N ALA A 51 0.68 -35.13 -6.65
CA ALA A 51 1.69 -35.91 -5.95
C ALA A 51 1.06 -36.93 -4.98
N ALA A 52 0.01 -36.54 -4.26
CA ALA A 52 -0.73 -37.42 -3.37
C ALA A 52 -1.42 -38.57 -4.14
N GLU A 53 -2.03 -38.27 -5.30
CA GLU A 53 -2.65 -39.29 -6.17
C GLU A 53 -1.60 -40.29 -6.70
N LYS A 54 -0.43 -39.81 -7.13
CA LYS A 54 0.69 -40.67 -7.55
C LYS A 54 1.19 -41.56 -6.42
N PHE A 55 1.38 -41.00 -5.22
CA PHE A 55 1.81 -41.77 -4.06
C PHE A 55 0.80 -42.85 -3.68
N ALA A 56 -0.51 -42.53 -3.68
CA ALA A 56 -1.57 -43.50 -3.42
C ALA A 56 -1.57 -44.64 -4.46
N ALA A 57 -1.37 -44.33 -5.74
CA ALA A 57 -1.26 -45.32 -6.80
C ALA A 57 -0.01 -46.21 -6.64
N ALA A 58 1.15 -45.62 -6.36
CA ALA A 58 2.39 -46.35 -6.14
C ALA A 58 2.32 -47.27 -4.91
N LYS A 59 1.69 -46.80 -3.82
CA LYS A 59 1.42 -47.59 -2.63
C LYS A 59 0.54 -48.81 -2.96
N THR A 60 -0.56 -48.60 -3.69
CA THR A 60 -1.46 -49.69 -4.11
C THR A 60 -0.75 -50.72 -5.00
N ALA A 61 0.14 -50.28 -5.88
CA ALA A 61 0.92 -51.17 -6.75
C ALA A 61 1.93 -52.02 -5.96
N ALA A 62 2.63 -51.41 -5.00
CA ALA A 62 3.56 -52.12 -4.10
C ALA A 62 2.84 -53.14 -3.21
N GLU A 63 1.68 -52.77 -2.64
CA GLU A 63 0.89 -53.67 -1.77
C GLU A 63 0.33 -54.88 -2.54
N LYS A 64 -0.15 -54.70 -3.78
CA LYS A 64 -0.67 -55.80 -4.62
C LYS A 64 0.39 -56.84 -4.99
N THR A 65 1.64 -56.43 -5.15
CA THR A 65 2.73 -57.34 -5.51
C THR A 65 3.31 -58.05 -4.29
N GLN A 66 3.33 -57.39 -3.13
CA GLN A 66 3.61 -58.05 -1.86
C GLN A 66 2.67 -59.22 -1.53
N SER A 67 1.41 -59.20 -1.99
CA SER A 67 0.50 -60.34 -1.77
C SER A 67 0.70 -61.51 -2.73
N ASN A 68 1.44 -61.32 -3.84
CA ASN A 68 1.51 -62.25 -4.95
C ASN A 68 2.93 -62.74 -5.32
N ALA A 69 3.99 -62.12 -4.80
CA ALA A 69 5.37 -62.48 -5.11
C ALA A 69 6.26 -62.50 -3.86
N GLU A 70 6.95 -63.62 -3.64
CA GLU A 70 8.18 -63.67 -2.83
C GLU A 70 9.38 -63.76 -3.79
N PRO A 71 10.36 -62.84 -3.75
CA PRO A 71 10.44 -61.61 -2.96
C PRO A 71 9.62 -60.43 -3.54
N PRO A 72 9.36 -59.37 -2.73
CA PRO A 72 8.72 -58.15 -3.20
C PRO A 72 9.52 -57.48 -4.31
N ASP A 73 8.80 -56.91 -5.27
CA ASP A 73 9.40 -56.24 -6.43
C ASP A 73 10.11 -54.94 -6.00
N ALA A 74 11.44 -54.97 -6.02
CA ALA A 74 12.29 -53.88 -5.56
C ALA A 74 12.05 -52.57 -6.34
N ASP A 75 11.65 -52.66 -7.61
CA ASP A 75 11.38 -51.49 -8.45
C ASP A 75 10.09 -50.78 -8.00
N LEU A 76 9.08 -51.54 -7.55
CA LEU A 76 7.82 -50.98 -7.05
C LEU A 76 7.99 -50.34 -5.66
N ILE A 77 8.82 -50.92 -4.80
CA ILE A 77 9.18 -50.31 -3.51
C ILE A 77 9.93 -48.99 -3.75
N ALA A 78 10.93 -48.99 -4.64
CA ALA A 78 11.65 -47.78 -5.01
C ALA A 78 10.73 -46.70 -5.60
N ALA A 79 9.77 -47.09 -6.45
CA ALA A 79 8.78 -46.16 -7.01
C ALA A 79 7.84 -45.58 -5.95
N ARG A 80 7.43 -46.38 -4.95
CA ARG A 80 6.62 -45.92 -3.81
C ARG A 80 7.39 -44.91 -2.96
N ASP A 81 8.66 -45.20 -2.65
CA ASP A 81 9.49 -44.31 -1.84
C ASP A 81 9.83 -43.01 -2.58
N ALA A 82 10.03 -43.07 -3.90
CA ALA A 82 10.20 -41.87 -4.71
C ALA A 82 8.92 -41.02 -4.74
N ALA A 83 7.75 -41.65 -4.92
CA ALA A 83 6.47 -40.95 -4.91
C ALA A 83 6.13 -40.36 -3.53
N GLU A 84 6.54 -41.01 -2.43
CA GLU A 84 6.42 -40.47 -1.07
C GLU A 84 7.22 -39.17 -0.93
N LYS A 85 8.49 -39.19 -1.34
CA LYS A 85 9.35 -37.99 -1.30
C LYS A 85 8.80 -36.85 -2.16
N GLU A 86 8.26 -37.16 -3.34
CA GLU A 86 7.58 -36.17 -4.18
C GLU A 86 6.35 -35.57 -3.48
N ALA A 87 5.56 -36.40 -2.80
CA ALA A 87 4.40 -35.95 -2.04
C ALA A 87 4.80 -35.08 -0.84
N GLU A 88 5.82 -35.46 -0.08
CA GLU A 88 6.36 -34.67 1.04
C GLU A 88 6.88 -33.30 0.57
N ALA A 89 7.66 -33.27 -0.52
CA ALA A 89 8.14 -32.02 -1.11
C ALA A 89 6.99 -31.13 -1.59
N ALA A 90 5.91 -31.73 -2.13
CA ALA A 90 4.72 -30.99 -2.53
C ALA A 90 3.93 -30.43 -1.33
N VAL A 91 3.87 -31.16 -0.21
CA VAL A 91 3.29 -30.69 1.06
C VAL A 91 4.06 -29.47 1.57
N GLU A 92 5.39 -29.54 1.60
CA GLU A 92 6.21 -28.41 2.05
C GLU A 92 6.02 -27.18 1.15
N LYS A 93 5.98 -27.39 -0.17
CA LYS A 93 5.75 -26.31 -1.13
C LYS A 93 4.36 -25.67 -0.98
N ASP A 94 3.32 -26.46 -0.77
CA ASP A 94 1.97 -25.96 -0.50
C ASP A 94 1.92 -25.11 0.77
N LYS A 95 2.55 -25.59 1.85
CA LYS A 95 2.68 -24.83 3.10
C LYS A 95 3.38 -23.50 2.90
N MET A 96 4.55 -23.50 2.25
CA MET A 96 5.31 -22.27 1.97
C MET A 96 4.50 -21.29 1.11
N ALA A 97 3.80 -21.78 0.10
CA ALA A 97 2.94 -20.94 -0.74
C ALA A 97 1.75 -20.36 0.05
N GLY A 98 1.18 -21.13 0.97
CA GLY A 98 0.16 -20.66 1.91
C GLY A 98 0.66 -19.55 2.84
N GLU A 99 1.83 -19.71 3.44
CA GLU A 99 2.47 -18.70 4.30
C GLU A 99 2.82 -17.42 3.52
N ALA A 100 3.33 -17.56 2.29
CA ALA A 100 3.59 -16.44 1.39
C ALA A 100 2.30 -15.69 1.04
N ARG A 101 1.19 -16.40 0.78
CA ARG A 101 -0.12 -15.80 0.53
C ARG A 101 -0.61 -14.99 1.72
N ILE A 102 -0.52 -15.53 2.94
CA ILE A 102 -0.92 -14.82 4.18
C ILE A 102 -0.07 -13.57 4.39
N THR A 103 1.23 -13.66 4.12
CA THR A 103 2.15 -12.52 4.26
C THR A 103 1.83 -11.43 3.24
N ALA A 104 1.59 -11.81 1.98
CA ALA A 104 1.22 -10.87 0.93
C ALA A 104 -0.16 -10.22 1.18
N GLU A 105 -1.13 -10.96 1.74
CA GLU A 105 -2.43 -10.42 2.14
C GLU A 105 -2.29 -9.30 3.17
N LYS A 106 -1.53 -9.56 4.24
CA LYS A 106 -1.25 -8.56 5.28
C LYS A 106 -0.54 -7.35 4.72
N GLY A 107 0.48 -7.57 3.87
CA GLY A 107 1.20 -6.49 3.20
C GLY A 107 0.29 -5.62 2.32
N ALA A 108 -0.60 -6.24 1.54
CA ALA A 108 -1.58 -5.53 0.72
C ALA A 108 -2.57 -4.72 1.56
N ALA A 109 -3.08 -5.28 2.66
CA ALA A 109 -3.98 -4.60 3.57
C ALA A 109 -3.32 -3.37 4.24
N GLU A 110 -2.09 -3.53 4.74
CA GLU A 110 -1.33 -2.44 5.35
C GLU A 110 -0.98 -1.33 4.34
N ALA A 111 -0.55 -1.70 3.14
CA ALA A 111 -0.24 -0.73 2.09
C ALA A 111 -1.50 0.04 1.67
N SER A 112 -2.64 -0.63 1.55
CA SER A 112 -3.93 0.00 1.28
C SER A 112 -4.34 0.99 2.38
N ALA A 113 -4.17 0.60 3.65
CA ALA A 113 -4.47 1.48 4.78
C ALA A 113 -3.58 2.75 4.78
N LYS A 114 -2.27 2.59 4.53
CA LYS A 114 -1.33 3.71 4.43
C LYS A 114 -1.66 4.64 3.27
N ALA A 115 -2.05 4.09 2.11
CA ALA A 115 -2.47 4.89 0.97
C ALA A 115 -3.70 5.75 1.28
N LYS A 116 -4.72 5.18 1.94
CA LYS A 116 -5.94 5.92 2.36
C LYS A 116 -5.65 7.02 3.38
N ASP A 117 -4.80 6.73 4.37
CA ASP A 117 -4.37 7.74 5.35
C ASP A 117 -3.60 8.88 4.68
N ALA A 118 -2.70 8.56 3.74
CA ALA A 118 -1.96 9.56 2.97
C ALA A 118 -2.87 10.41 2.08
N GLU A 119 -3.90 9.82 1.48
CA GLU A 119 -4.91 10.55 0.70
C GLU A 119 -5.69 11.54 1.58
N THR A 120 -6.07 11.11 2.79
CA THR A 120 -6.72 11.98 3.78
C THR A 120 -5.81 13.14 4.19
N LYS A 121 -4.52 12.87 4.43
CA LYS A 121 -3.51 13.89 4.75
C LYS A 121 -3.26 14.84 3.60
N LYS A 122 -3.24 14.35 2.35
CA LYS A 122 -3.16 15.18 1.15
C LYS A 122 -4.33 16.18 1.11
N ALA A 123 -5.56 15.71 1.31
CA ALA A 123 -6.73 16.58 1.31
C ALA A 123 -6.64 17.64 2.42
N ALA A 124 -6.32 17.24 3.65
CA ALA A 124 -6.15 18.16 4.77
C ALA A 124 -5.01 19.19 4.55
N ALA A 125 -3.90 18.78 3.94
CA ALA A 125 -2.80 19.68 3.61
C ALA A 125 -3.20 20.69 2.52
N ALA A 126 -3.93 20.25 1.49
CA ALA A 126 -4.46 21.12 0.45
C ALA A 126 -5.44 22.17 1.02
N ASP A 127 -6.32 21.78 1.94
CA ASP A 127 -7.25 22.71 2.59
C ASP A 127 -6.53 23.73 3.47
N ARG A 128 -5.48 23.32 4.20
CA ARG A 128 -4.62 24.25 4.95
C ARG A 128 -3.90 25.22 4.04
N ALA A 129 -3.38 24.75 2.91
CA ALA A 129 -2.73 25.62 1.92
C ALA A 129 -3.71 26.67 1.35
N LYS A 130 -4.93 26.27 1.01
CA LYS A 130 -5.99 27.21 0.59
C LYS A 130 -6.29 28.23 1.69
N ALA A 131 -6.52 27.79 2.92
CA ALA A 131 -6.84 28.68 4.03
C ALA A 131 -5.69 29.66 4.36
N ALA A 132 -4.43 29.22 4.26
CA ALA A 132 -3.26 30.06 4.46
C ALA A 132 -3.12 31.10 3.33
N ASN A 133 -3.35 30.70 2.08
CA ASN A 133 -3.37 31.61 0.94
C ASN A 133 -4.46 32.68 1.06
N GLU A 134 -5.68 32.32 1.49
CA GLU A 134 -6.75 33.30 1.75
C GLU A 134 -6.34 34.33 2.83
N LYS A 135 -5.71 33.89 3.92
CA LYS A 135 -5.24 34.78 5.00
C LYS A 135 -4.02 35.64 4.64
N ALA A 136 -3.28 35.25 3.60
CA ALA A 136 -2.15 36.01 3.06
C ALA A 136 -2.58 37.07 2.04
N LYS A 137 -3.87 37.17 1.70
CA LYS A 137 -4.37 38.26 0.88
C LYS A 137 -4.30 39.58 1.66
N PRO A 138 -3.81 40.68 1.06
CA PRO A 138 -3.94 42.01 1.66
C PRO A 138 -5.42 42.37 1.83
N THR A 139 -5.78 42.87 3.01
CA THR A 139 -7.10 43.46 3.28
C THR A 139 -6.97 44.98 3.30
N ASP A 140 -7.77 45.67 2.50
CA ASP A 140 -7.88 47.13 2.55
C ASP A 140 -8.53 47.54 3.88
N VAL A 141 -7.85 48.41 4.63
CA VAL A 141 -8.37 49.01 5.86
C VAL A 141 -8.63 50.49 5.59
N THR A 142 -9.90 50.90 5.63
CA THR A 142 -10.26 52.32 5.56
C THR A 142 -10.15 52.92 6.96
N ILE A 143 -9.18 53.81 7.16
CA ILE A 143 -9.05 54.57 8.41
C ILE A 143 -9.64 55.96 8.18
N THR A 144 -10.78 56.25 8.81
CA THR A 144 -11.35 57.60 8.82
C THR A 144 -10.65 58.43 9.89
N ALA A 145 -9.68 59.24 9.48
CA ALA A 145 -8.99 60.17 10.37
C ALA A 145 -9.77 61.50 10.46
N TYR A 146 -10.43 61.73 11.59
CA TYR A 146 -10.96 63.06 11.92
C TYR A 146 -9.84 63.90 12.53
N SER A 147 -9.30 64.85 11.76
CA SER A 147 -8.40 65.87 12.30
C SER A 147 -9.19 67.01 12.95
N ALA A 148 -8.65 67.61 14.01
CA ALA A 148 -9.22 68.83 14.59
C ALA A 148 -9.21 69.98 13.55
N PRO A 149 -10.25 70.85 13.52
CA PRO A 149 -10.27 72.02 12.65
C PRO A 149 -9.07 72.94 12.92
N ILE A 150 -8.38 73.36 11.85
CA ILE A 150 -7.28 74.33 11.93
C ILE A 150 -7.85 75.71 11.61
N THR A 151 -7.71 76.65 12.54
CA THR A 151 -8.12 78.05 12.36
C THR A 151 -6.95 78.87 11.83
N PHE A 152 -7.10 79.47 10.64
CA PHE A 152 -6.13 80.44 10.11
C PHE A 152 -6.53 81.86 10.55
N GLN A 153 -5.61 82.60 11.16
CA GLN A 153 -5.73 84.06 11.26
C GLN A 153 -5.20 84.68 9.96
N VAL A 154 -6.11 85.06 9.08
CA VAL A 154 -5.77 85.90 7.92
C VAL A 154 -5.59 87.33 8.43
N LYS A 155 -4.33 87.78 8.53
CA LYS A 155 -4.05 89.22 8.69
C LYS A 155 -4.14 89.86 7.30
N PRO A 156 -5.02 90.86 7.10
CA PRO A 156 -5.09 91.56 5.83
C PRO A 156 -3.77 92.31 5.59
N GLU A 157 -3.21 92.14 4.39
CA GLU A 157 -2.06 92.90 3.93
C GLU A 157 -2.50 94.35 3.70
N GLU A 158 -1.94 95.29 4.46
CA GLU A 158 -2.19 96.72 4.27
C GLU A 158 -1.64 97.14 2.89
N LYS A 159 -2.56 97.56 2.03
CA LYS A 159 -2.29 98.08 0.68
C LYS A 159 -1.33 99.29 0.77
N LYS A 160 -0.25 99.26 0.00
CA LYS A 160 0.46 100.47 -0.44
C LYS A 160 -0.01 100.88 -1.83
#